data_AF-A0A540MQD7-F1
#
_entry.id   AF-A0A540MQD7-F1
#
_cell.length_a   1.000
_cell.length_b   1.000
_cell.length_c   1.000
_cell.angle_alpha   90.00
_cell.angle_beta   90.00
_cell.angle_gamma   90.00
#
_symmetry.space_group_name_H-M   'P 1'
#
loop_
_entity.id
_entity.type
_entity.pdbx_description
1 polymer ?
#
loop_
_entity_poly.entity_id
_entity_poly.type
_entity_poly.pdbx_seq_one_letter_code
_entity_poly.pdbx_strand_id
1 'polypeptide(L)'
;MVNPSPYMTYLQARGCILVASSPEILTRVKKQTITNRPLAGTVRRGKTPKEDLLLEKQLWNDEKRFAEHIMLVDSGRNDVGKVTGELLDDLTSWDVLRTALLVGTVSGAPKVKAVELIDKLEVSRCGPYSGGFGGILFSGNMDIALALRTIVPN
;
A
#
# COMPACT_ATOMS: atom_id res chain seq x y z
N MET A 1 20.95 -6.17 -7.30
CA MET A 1 19.53 -5.86 -7.00
C MET A 1 18.70 -6.19 -8.23
N VAL A 2 17.77 -7.14 -8.15
CA VAL A 2 16.97 -7.58 -9.32
C VAL A 2 15.70 -6.72 -9.50
N ASN A 3 15.23 -6.08 -8.43
CA ASN A 3 13.96 -5.35 -8.44
C ASN A 3 14.04 -4.08 -7.55
N PRO A 4 14.64 -2.99 -8.06
CA PRO A 4 14.71 -1.73 -7.33
C PRO A 4 13.31 -1.13 -7.19
N SER A 5 13.03 -0.58 -6.01
CA SER A 5 11.71 -0.04 -5.67
C SER A 5 11.88 1.24 -4.82
N PRO A 6 10.93 2.20 -4.86
CA PRO A 6 11.04 3.44 -4.08
C PRO A 6 11.10 3.20 -2.57
N TYR A 7 10.59 2.07 -2.09
CA TYR A 7 10.60 1.70 -0.67
C TYR A 7 11.34 0.38 -0.49
N MET A 8 12.57 0.45 -0.01
CA MET A 8 13.37 -0.73 0.35
C MET A 8 13.73 -0.66 1.83
N THR A 9 13.73 -1.80 2.51
CA THR A 9 14.19 -1.88 3.89
C THR A 9 14.99 -3.13 4.14
N TYR A 10 15.96 -3.00 5.04
CA TYR A 10 16.58 -4.10 5.76
C TYR A 10 16.46 -3.74 7.24
N LEU A 11 15.60 -4.46 7.96
CA LEU A 11 15.38 -4.27 9.38
C LEU A 11 15.75 -5.56 10.10
N GLN A 12 16.74 -5.50 10.98
CA GLN A 12 17.11 -6.60 11.85
C GLN A 12 16.74 -6.24 13.29
N ALA A 13 15.85 -7.01 13.88
CA ALA A 13 15.45 -6.89 15.27
C ALA A 13 15.65 -8.24 15.99
N ARG A 14 15.50 -8.24 17.31
CA ARG A 14 15.65 -9.47 18.09
C ARG A 14 14.56 -10.47 17.68
N GLY A 15 14.97 -11.56 17.02
CA GLY A 15 14.07 -12.63 16.61
C GLY A 15 13.40 -12.45 15.25
N CYS A 16 13.77 -11.43 14.46
CA CYS A 16 13.31 -11.32 13.07
C CYS A 16 14.24 -10.47 12.20
N ILE A 17 14.32 -10.84 10.93
CA ILE A 17 14.88 -10.00 9.87
C ILE A 17 13.73 -9.70 8.89
N LEU A 18 13.61 -8.45 8.46
CA LEU A 18 12.67 -8.04 7.41
C LEU A 18 13.47 -7.42 6.27
N VAL A 19 13.40 -8.04 5.10
CA VAL A 19 13.94 -7.49 3.86
C VAL A 19 12.78 -7.20 2.92
N ALA A 20 12.58 -5.95 2.51
CA ALA A 20 11.46 -5.54 1.66
C ALA A 20 11.92 -4.75 0.44
N SER A 21 11.21 -4.92 -0.68
CA SER A 21 11.29 -4.03 -1.85
C SER A 21 9.87 -3.73 -2.35
N SER A 22 9.22 -2.76 -1.69
CA SER A 22 7.81 -2.46 -1.90
C SER A 22 7.58 -1.41 -2.99
N PRO A 23 6.69 -1.68 -3.96
CA PRO A 23 6.33 -0.74 -5.01
C PRO A 23 5.32 0.32 -4.55
N GLU A 24 4.69 0.15 -3.38
CA GLU A 24 3.50 0.87 -2.98
C GLU A 24 3.66 1.54 -1.60
N ILE A 25 3.21 2.79 -1.52
CA ILE A 25 3.13 3.53 -0.25
C ILE A 25 1.82 3.19 0.44
N LEU A 26 1.87 2.85 1.72
CA LEU A 26 0.67 2.66 2.53
C LEU A 26 0.09 4.04 2.91
N THR A 27 0.92 4.90 3.52
CA THR A 27 0.55 6.28 3.80
C THR A 27 1.77 7.15 4.10
N ARG A 28 1.65 8.45 3.83
CA ARG A 28 2.64 9.46 4.21
C ARG A 28 1.94 10.68 4.80
N VAL A 29 2.53 11.21 5.87
CA VAL A 29 2.17 12.50 6.47
C VAL A 29 3.38 13.42 6.37
N LYS A 30 3.24 14.53 5.65
CA LYS A 30 4.31 15.52 5.51
C LYS A 30 3.73 16.93 5.61
N LYS A 31 4.17 17.71 6.60
CA LYS A 31 3.64 19.06 6.86
C LYS A 31 2.10 19.06 6.89
N GLN A 32 1.52 18.13 7.65
CA GLN A 32 0.07 17.88 7.75
C GLN A 32 -0.61 17.33 6.50
N THR A 33 0.03 17.31 5.32
CA THR A 33 -0.56 16.68 4.13
C THR A 33 -0.49 15.16 4.21
N ILE A 34 -1.63 14.50 4.03
CA ILE A 34 -1.77 13.04 3.97
C ILE A 34 -1.71 12.59 2.50
N THR A 35 -0.92 11.56 2.20
CA THR A 35 -0.77 11.02 0.85
C THR A 35 -0.85 9.50 0.86
N ASN A 36 -1.80 8.96 0.10
CA ASN A 36 -1.89 7.55 -0.25
C ASN A 36 -1.81 7.43 -1.79
N ARG A 37 -1.15 6.39 -2.30
CA ARG A 37 -1.06 6.14 -3.75
C ARG A 37 -1.37 4.67 -4.03
N PRO A 38 -2.66 4.28 -4.02
CA PRO A 38 -3.04 2.92 -4.29
C PRO A 38 -2.60 2.53 -5.71
N LEU A 39 -2.08 1.30 -5.85
CA LEU A 39 -1.68 0.74 -7.14
C LEU A 39 -2.54 -0.49 -7.44
N ALA A 40 -3.29 -0.41 -8.54
CA ALA A 40 -4.07 -1.54 -9.06
C ALA A 40 -4.14 -1.47 -10.57
N GLY A 41 -4.20 -2.65 -11.19
CA GLY A 41 -3.98 -2.84 -12.62
C GLY A 41 -2.49 -3.09 -12.90
N THR A 42 -2.16 -4.33 -13.24
CA THR A 42 -0.79 -4.73 -13.57
C THR A 42 -0.72 -5.26 -14.99
N VAL A 43 0.29 -4.82 -15.73
CA VAL A 43 0.65 -5.36 -17.02
C VAL A 43 2.16 -5.58 -17.06
N ARG A 44 2.60 -6.63 -17.75
CA ARG A 44 4.04 -6.85 -17.97
C ARG A 44 4.60 -5.68 -18.79
N ARG A 45 5.89 -5.38 -18.61
CA ARG A 45 6.58 -4.46 -19.51
C ARG A 45 6.74 -5.09 -20.90
N GLY A 46 6.59 -4.29 -21.95
CA GLY A 46 6.83 -4.71 -23.32
C GLY A 46 8.31 -5.00 -23.58
N LYS A 47 8.61 -5.91 -24.50
CA LYS A 47 9.99 -6.17 -24.95
C LYS A 47 10.52 -5.08 -25.87
N THR A 48 9.63 -4.26 -26.42
CA THR A 48 9.94 -3.10 -27.25
C THR A 48 9.11 -1.90 -26.82
N PRO A 49 9.54 -0.65 -27.09
CA PRO A 49 8.73 0.55 -26.77
C PRO A 49 7.33 0.52 -27.39
N LYS A 50 7.21 -0.05 -28.60
CA LYS A 50 5.92 -0.20 -29.28
C LYS A 50 5.00 -1.20 -28.58
N GLU A 51 5.55 -2.34 -28.13
CA GLU A 51 4.79 -3.32 -27.35
C GLU A 51 4.38 -2.75 -25.99
N ASP A 52 5.26 -1.99 -25.33
CA ASP A 52 4.99 -1.37 -24.02
C ASP A 52 3.81 -0.38 -24.11
N LEU A 53 3.80 0.48 -25.15
CA LEU A 53 2.70 1.41 -25.40
C LEU A 53 1.38 0.70 -25.74
N LEU A 54 1.43 -0.44 -26.44
CA LEU A 54 0.24 -1.24 -26.72
C LEU A 54 -0.32 -1.86 -25.44
N LEU A 55 0.54 -2.41 -24.59
CA LEU A 55 0.17 -2.99 -23.29
C LEU A 55 -0.39 -1.93 -22.34
N GLU A 56 0.18 -0.73 -22.34
CA GLU A 56 -0.34 0.43 -21.60
C GLU A 56 -1.74 0.81 -22.08
N LYS A 57 -1.94 0.95 -23.41
CA LYS A 57 -3.26 1.25 -23.98
C LYS A 57 -4.28 0.14 -23.70
N GLN A 58 -3.85 -1.11 -23.71
CA GLN A 58 -4.73 -2.24 -23.34
C GLN A 58 -5.15 -2.16 -21.87
N LEU A 59 -4.20 -1.86 -20.97
CA LEU A 59 -4.50 -1.68 -19.55
C LEU A 59 -5.46 -0.50 -19.32
N TRP A 60 -5.26 0.61 -20.04
CA TRP A 60 -6.11 1.80 -19.95
C TRP A 60 -7.56 1.55 -20.40
N ASN A 61 -7.75 0.71 -21.42
CA ASN A 61 -9.06 0.40 -21.97
C ASN A 61 -9.72 -0.84 -21.34
N ASP A 62 -9.08 -1.48 -20.35
CA ASP A 62 -9.69 -2.58 -19.60
C ASP A 62 -10.64 -2.01 -18.53
N GLU A 63 -11.93 -1.97 -18.86
CA GLU A 63 -12.99 -1.43 -18.00
C GLU A 63 -13.02 -2.08 -16.62
N LYS A 64 -12.75 -3.40 -16.54
CA LYS A 64 -12.74 -4.13 -15.26
C LYS A 64 -11.59 -3.63 -14.39
N ARG A 65 -10.37 -3.58 -14.93
CA ARG A 65 -9.19 -3.13 -14.18
C ARG A 65 -9.29 -1.66 -13.80
N PHE A 66 -9.88 -0.83 -14.66
CA PHE A 66 -10.14 0.57 -14.35
C PHE A 66 -11.14 0.70 -13.19
N ALA A 67 -12.25 -0.07 -13.22
CA ALA A 67 -13.22 -0.09 -12.14
C ALA A 67 -12.61 -0.55 -10.80
N GLU A 68 -11.78 -1.60 -10.81
CA GLU A 68 -11.03 -2.05 -9.63
C GLU A 68 -10.12 -0.94 -9.07
N HIS A 69 -9.41 -0.22 -9.95
CA HIS A 69 -8.56 0.89 -9.54
C HIS A 69 -9.36 2.04 -8.92
N ILE A 70 -10.46 2.47 -9.56
CA ILE A 70 -11.32 3.54 -9.04
C ILE A 70 -11.91 3.16 -7.67
N MET A 71 -12.40 1.93 -7.53
CA MET A 71 -12.91 1.42 -6.25
C MET A 71 -11.87 1.55 -5.13
N LEU A 72 -10.60 1.27 -5.41
CA LEU A 72 -9.52 1.39 -4.44
C LEU A 72 -9.15 2.84 -4.12
N VAL A 73 -9.18 3.73 -5.12
CA VAL A 73 -9.02 5.17 -4.92
C VAL A 73 -10.13 5.71 -4.02
N ASP A 74 -11.37 5.34 -4.26
CA ASP A 74 -12.52 5.80 -3.47
C ASP A 74 -12.49 5.22 -2.05
N SER A 75 -12.08 3.96 -1.90
CA SER A 75 -11.84 3.34 -0.60
C SER A 75 -10.77 4.10 0.19
N GLY A 76 -9.64 4.44 -0.44
CA GLY A 76 -8.58 5.24 0.16
C GLY A 76 -9.01 6.67 0.50
N ARG A 77 -9.83 7.30 -0.36
CA ARG A 77 -10.44 8.60 -0.08
C ARG A 77 -11.38 8.55 1.12
N ASN A 78 -12.11 7.46 1.34
CA ASN A 78 -12.96 7.32 2.51
C ASN A 78 -12.17 7.16 3.82
N ASP A 79 -10.98 6.58 3.76
CA ASP A 79 -10.09 6.51 4.93
C ASP A 79 -9.52 7.87 5.28
N VAL A 80 -9.00 8.58 4.26
CA VAL A 80 -8.36 9.89 4.40
C VAL A 80 -9.41 11.00 4.55
N GLY A 81 -10.63 10.80 4.06
CA GLY A 81 -11.74 11.75 4.15
C GLY A 81 -12.27 11.93 5.57
N LYS A 82 -12.03 10.95 6.46
CA LYS A 82 -12.18 11.14 7.91
C LYS A 82 -11.18 12.17 8.47
N VAL A 83 -10.16 12.53 7.70
CA VAL A 83 -9.03 13.40 8.06
C VAL A 83 -8.68 14.38 6.93
N THR A 84 -9.67 14.88 6.18
CA THR A 84 -9.58 16.00 5.20
C THR A 84 -8.47 16.01 4.13
N GLY A 85 -7.64 14.98 3.96
CA GLY A 85 -6.40 15.07 3.15
C GLY A 85 -5.31 15.94 3.81
N GLU A 86 -5.70 16.75 4.79
CA GLU A 86 -4.87 17.46 5.74
C GLU A 86 -5.18 16.95 7.14
N LEU A 87 -4.13 16.60 7.89
CA LEU A 87 -4.21 16.22 9.28
C LEU A 87 -4.93 17.32 10.08
N LEU A 88 -6.01 16.95 10.77
CA LEU A 88 -6.71 17.85 11.68
C LEU A 88 -5.82 18.18 12.89
N ASP A 89 -5.99 19.37 13.46
CA ASP A 89 -5.15 19.88 14.55
C ASP A 89 -5.14 18.98 15.81
N ASP A 90 -6.19 18.20 16.02
CA ASP A 90 -6.36 17.27 17.14
C ASP A 90 -5.89 15.84 16.83
N LEU A 91 -5.42 15.58 15.60
CA LEU A 91 -4.99 14.26 15.15
C LEU A 91 -3.48 14.18 14.94
N THR A 92 -2.97 12.97 15.09
CA THR A 92 -1.54 12.68 14.91
C THR A 92 -1.31 11.77 13.70
N SER A 93 -0.05 11.66 13.26
CA SER A 93 0.34 10.69 12.25
C SER A 93 -0.01 9.24 12.63
N TRP A 94 -0.12 8.93 13.93
CA TRP A 94 -0.54 7.61 14.41
C TRP A 94 -2.01 7.33 14.12
N ASP A 95 -2.87 8.34 14.19
CA ASP A 95 -4.30 8.21 13.88
C ASP A 95 -4.48 7.96 12.38
N VAL A 96 -3.72 8.67 11.54
CA VAL A 96 -3.65 8.43 10.09
C VAL A 96 -3.15 7.01 9.78
N LEU A 97 -2.12 6.55 10.49
CA LEU A 97 -1.63 5.19 10.31
C LEU A 97 -2.72 4.17 10.64
N ARG A 98 -3.39 4.31 11.80
CA ARG A 98 -4.46 3.40 12.22
C ARG A 98 -5.59 3.30 11.19
N THR A 99 -5.97 4.41 10.55
CA THR A 99 -6.98 4.40 9.49
C THR A 99 -6.48 3.78 8.19
N ALA A 100 -5.19 3.95 7.86
CA ALA A 100 -4.59 3.48 6.61
C ALA A 100 -4.14 2.00 6.64
N LEU A 101 -4.01 1.38 7.82
CA LEU A 101 -3.50 0.00 7.98
C LEU A 101 -4.31 -1.04 7.19
N LEU A 102 -5.60 -0.83 7.00
CA LEU A 102 -6.44 -1.71 6.17
C LEU A 102 -6.39 -1.26 4.71
N VAL A 103 -5.24 -1.35 4.03
CA VAL A 103 -5.14 -0.89 2.64
C VAL A 103 -5.95 -1.79 1.70
N GLY A 104 -6.68 -1.18 0.77
CA GLY A 104 -7.57 -1.91 -0.13
C GLY A 104 -6.84 -2.81 -1.12
N THR A 105 -5.58 -2.51 -1.47
CA THR A 105 -4.82 -3.25 -2.49
C THR A 105 -4.43 -4.67 -2.08
N VAL A 106 -4.39 -4.95 -0.76
CA VAL A 106 -4.08 -6.29 -0.21
C VAL A 106 -5.25 -6.93 0.51
N SER A 107 -6.22 -6.13 0.99
CA SER A 107 -7.39 -6.64 1.67
C SER A 107 -8.60 -6.80 0.75
N GLY A 108 -8.82 -5.85 -0.18
CA GLY A 108 -10.01 -5.73 -1.01
C GLY A 108 -11.00 -4.65 -0.53
N ALA A 109 -12.14 -4.54 -1.21
CA ALA A 109 -13.23 -3.65 -0.83
C ALA A 109 -14.59 -4.34 -1.04
N PRO A 110 -15.59 -4.15 -0.13
CA PRO A 110 -15.54 -3.43 1.14
C PRO A 110 -14.60 -4.08 2.18
N LYS A 111 -13.74 -3.28 2.83
CA LYS A 111 -12.58 -3.75 3.61
C LYS A 111 -12.89 -4.75 4.71
N VAL A 112 -13.89 -4.44 5.55
CA VAL A 112 -14.26 -5.29 6.70
C VAL A 112 -14.66 -6.68 6.20
N LYS A 113 -15.49 -6.73 5.16
CA LYS A 113 -15.94 -8.00 4.57
C LYS A 113 -14.81 -8.76 3.91
N ALA A 114 -13.89 -8.04 3.26
CA ALA A 114 -12.76 -8.64 2.60
C ALA A 114 -11.78 -9.28 3.61
N VAL A 115 -11.50 -8.60 4.73
CA VAL A 115 -10.70 -9.17 5.83
C VAL A 115 -11.39 -10.37 6.48
N GLU A 116 -12.71 -10.32 6.70
CA GLU A 116 -13.47 -11.49 7.19
C GLU A 116 -13.36 -12.70 6.26
N LEU A 117 -13.29 -12.49 4.94
CA LEU A 117 -13.12 -13.56 3.97
C LEU A 117 -11.68 -14.09 3.97
N ILE A 118 -10.69 -13.20 4.06
CA ILE A 118 -9.27 -13.58 4.18
C ILE A 118 -9.08 -14.47 5.41
N ASP A 119 -9.59 -14.06 6.58
CA ASP A 119 -9.46 -14.83 7.82
C ASP A 119 -10.13 -16.22 7.76
N LYS A 120 -11.17 -16.37 6.94
CA LYS A 120 -11.83 -17.67 6.69
C LYS A 120 -11.10 -18.55 5.70
N LEU A 121 -10.36 -17.96 4.76
CA LEU A 121 -9.76 -18.68 3.62
C LEU A 121 -8.26 -18.94 3.81
N GLU A 122 -7.55 -18.07 4.52
CA GLU A 122 -6.13 -18.24 4.78
C GLU A 122 -5.87 -19.21 5.94
N VAL A 123 -4.93 -20.12 5.74
CA VAL A 123 -4.59 -21.17 6.71
C VAL A 123 -3.77 -20.62 7.89
N SER A 124 -3.06 -19.51 7.67
CA SER A 124 -2.18 -18.87 8.64
C SER A 124 -2.32 -17.35 8.57
N ARG A 125 -2.09 -16.66 9.69
CA ARG A 125 -2.05 -15.19 9.70
C ARG A 125 -0.96 -14.66 8.78
N CYS A 126 -1.25 -13.57 8.08
CA CYS A 126 -0.31 -12.90 7.16
C CYS A 126 1.01 -12.45 7.85
N GLY A 127 1.00 -12.27 9.18
CA GLY A 127 2.18 -11.78 9.91
C GLY A 127 2.58 -10.38 9.42
N PRO A 128 3.86 -10.13 9.09
CA PRO A 128 4.30 -8.85 8.55
C PRO A 128 3.91 -8.64 7.07
N TYR A 129 3.55 -9.69 6.35
CA TYR A 129 3.02 -9.55 4.99
C TYR A 129 1.71 -8.76 5.03
N SER A 130 1.49 -7.87 4.06
CA SER A 130 0.35 -6.94 3.99
C SER A 130 0.29 -5.84 5.07
N GLY A 131 1.24 -5.82 6.02
CA GLY A 131 1.43 -4.74 7.00
C GLY A 131 2.16 -3.52 6.42
N GLY A 132 2.73 -2.69 7.29
CA GLY A 132 3.50 -1.51 6.89
C GLY A 132 4.91 -1.50 7.47
N PHE A 133 5.89 -0.98 6.73
CA PHE A 133 7.24 -0.67 7.25
C PHE A 133 7.63 0.76 6.90
N GLY A 134 8.38 1.42 7.78
CA GLY A 134 8.81 2.79 7.57
C GLY A 134 9.14 3.49 8.88
N GLY A 135 8.96 4.81 8.92
CA GLY A 135 9.33 5.63 10.06
C GLY A 135 8.34 6.74 10.38
N ILE A 136 8.28 7.06 11.67
CA ILE A 136 7.60 8.25 12.20
C ILE A 136 8.68 9.09 12.89
N LEU A 137 8.80 10.34 12.46
CA LEU A 137 9.76 11.30 13.00
C LEU A 137 9.15 12.03 14.19
N PHE A 138 10.00 12.52 15.10
CA PHE A 138 9.55 13.37 16.23
C PHE A 138 8.84 14.66 15.79
N SER A 139 9.03 15.08 14.53
CA SER A 139 8.30 16.19 13.93
C SER A 139 6.84 15.87 13.57
N GLY A 140 6.39 14.62 13.75
CA GLY A 140 5.08 14.15 13.30
C GLY A 140 5.02 13.75 11.82
N ASN A 141 6.10 13.95 11.06
CA ASN A 141 6.18 13.44 9.69
C ASN A 141 6.29 11.91 9.71
N MET A 142 5.57 11.26 8.79
CA MET A 142 5.49 9.80 8.70
C MET A 142 5.62 9.35 7.26
N ASP A 143 6.31 8.24 7.04
CA ASP A 143 6.40 7.56 5.75
C ASP A 143 6.35 6.06 5.96
N ILE A 144 5.27 5.42 5.53
CA ILE A 144 5.02 3.99 5.68
C ILE A 144 4.75 3.38 4.32
N ALA A 145 5.57 2.40 3.94
CA ALA A 145 5.40 1.58 2.76
C ALA A 145 4.63 0.30 3.10
N LEU A 146 3.90 -0.21 2.12
CA LEU A 146 3.19 -1.48 2.26
C LEU A 146 4.18 -2.64 2.23
N ALA A 147 4.06 -3.62 3.12
CA ALA A 147 4.97 -4.76 3.22
C ALA A 147 4.68 -5.82 2.13
N LEU A 148 5.01 -5.47 0.88
CA LEU A 148 5.01 -6.36 -0.28
C LEU A 148 6.42 -6.72 -0.71
N ARG A 149 6.56 -7.88 -1.38
CA ARG A 149 7.86 -8.42 -1.83
C ARG A 149 8.87 -8.47 -0.67
N THR A 150 8.37 -8.97 0.45
CA THR A 150 9.05 -9.07 1.74
C THR A 150 9.53 -10.49 1.98
N ILE A 151 10.73 -10.61 2.53
CA ILE A 151 11.28 -11.86 3.06
C ILE A 151 11.46 -11.67 4.56
N VAL A 152 10.95 -12.63 5.32
CA VAL A 152 11.20 -12.76 6.75
C VAL A 152 11.94 -14.08 6.95
N PRO A 153 13.28 -14.05 6.95
CA PRO A 153 14.08 -15.22 7.28
C PRO A 153 13.78 -15.64 8.72
N ASN A 154 13.60 -16.94 8.93
CA ASN A 154 13.59 -17.54 10.26
C ASN A 154 14.99 -17.49 10.88
#